data_AF-A0A7Z0AXY8-F1
#
_entry.id   AF-A0A7Z0AXY8-F1
#
_cell.length_a   1.000
_cell.length_b   1.000
_cell.length_c   1.000
_cell.angle_alpha   90.00
_cell.angle_beta   90.00
_cell.angle_gamma   90.00
#
_symmetry.space_group_name_H-M   'P 1'
#
loop_
_entity.id
_entity.type
_entity.pdbx_description
1 polymer ?
#
loop_
_entity_poly.entity_id
_entity_poly.type
_entity_poly.pdbx_seq_one_letter_code
_entity_poly.pdbx_strand_id
1 'polypeptide(L)'
;MLEQQASIENMVREIAARDDEIEHLKAQIDKLRRMYFGSKSEKLARQIDKLEAQLEDLTAGQGAAETRGHRDKTSTAPPGRAPTREPLPPHLPRDEIELTPNPACPKCATTMQRLGEDVSEQLARVAAAFKVIRTIRHKLCCPDCGHIEQPAMPSRPIEHSIAHPSLLADIAVSKFADHQPLYRQSEIAAREGVTLDRASMGRWIGQIAELCGPLVEAIQRYVLVAGKVHVDDTPVAVLAPGNGKTVTGRFWVYVRDDHRSGSSEPAAVWFDFSSNRKGVHPQTRLAAFRGTLQADAYAGFDQLYASGEIHEAACWDHARRYIYDVHARTPTPDTQQLLEIIGELYSIEADIRGKAPDERLRFRQEKTRPLLTKFEATIRAKLATLSTKSALAKAINYSLNHWAALVFYCEDGRVEISNVLAENALRCVALGRKNYLFVGSDSGGERGRRDV
;
A
#
# COMPACT_ATOMS: atom_id res chain seq x y z
N MET A 1 -33.62 11.52 18.83
CA MET A 1 -34.43 10.53 18.10
C MET A 1 -34.71 10.94 16.66
N LEU A 2 -35.36 12.08 16.39
CA LEU A 2 -35.68 12.49 15.00
C LEU A 2 -34.44 12.70 14.12
N GLU A 3 -33.37 13.30 14.65
CA GLU A 3 -32.10 13.47 13.92
C GLU A 3 -31.36 12.14 13.66
N GLN A 4 -31.44 11.20 14.61
CA GLN A 4 -30.92 9.83 14.42
C GLN A 4 -31.73 9.04 13.40
N GLN A 5 -33.06 9.18 13.42
CA GLN A 5 -33.96 8.53 12.46
C GLN A 5 -33.68 9.06 11.04
N ALA A 6 -33.57 10.38 10.88
CA ALA A 6 -33.23 11.02 9.61
C ALA A 6 -31.82 10.63 9.11
N SER A 7 -30.86 10.49 10.03
CA SER A 7 -29.50 10.02 9.72
C SER A 7 -29.50 8.56 9.24
N ILE A 8 -30.25 7.67 9.92
CA ILE A 8 -30.42 6.27 9.52
C ILE A 8 -31.12 6.17 8.15
N GLU A 9 -32.19 6.95 7.93
CA GLU A 9 -32.91 6.99 6.64
C GLU A 9 -32.04 7.51 5.50
N ASN A 10 -31.14 8.45 5.77
CA ASN A 10 -30.14 8.90 4.79
C ASN A 10 -29.11 7.81 4.49
N MET A 11 -28.56 7.13 5.52
CA MET A 11 -27.62 6.02 5.32
C MET A 11 -28.25 4.86 4.54
N VAL A 12 -29.51 4.52 4.83
CA VAL A 12 -30.24 3.45 4.11
C VAL A 12 -30.42 3.83 2.63
N ARG A 13 -30.76 5.10 2.35
CA ARG A 13 -30.86 5.60 0.96
C ARG A 13 -29.52 5.56 0.23
N GLU A 14 -28.43 5.95 0.89
CA GLU A 14 -27.09 5.91 0.31
C GLU A 14 -26.63 4.47 0.03
N ILE A 15 -26.92 3.51 0.91
CA ILE A 15 -26.63 2.09 0.69
C ILE A 15 -27.40 1.57 -0.53
N ALA A 16 -28.72 1.83 -0.59
CA ALA A 16 -29.54 1.39 -1.71
C ALA A 16 -29.06 1.97 -3.05
N ALA A 17 -28.75 3.27 -3.08
CA ALA A 17 -28.22 3.93 -4.28
C ALA A 17 -26.87 3.33 -4.73
N ARG A 18 -26.02 2.95 -3.78
CA ARG A 18 -24.74 2.30 -4.10
C ARG A 18 -24.93 0.88 -4.63
N ASP A 19 -25.86 0.12 -4.06
CA ASP A 19 -26.15 -1.25 -4.49
C ASP A 19 -26.72 -1.24 -5.93
N ASP A 20 -27.61 -0.30 -6.24
CA ASP A 20 -28.13 -0.08 -7.60
C ASP A 20 -27.01 0.27 -8.59
N GLU A 21 -26.05 1.12 -8.19
CA GLU A 21 -24.90 1.49 -9.02
C GLU A 21 -23.97 0.28 -9.28
N ILE A 22 -23.75 -0.58 -8.28
CA ILE A 22 -22.96 -1.81 -8.44
C ILE A 22 -23.60 -2.72 -9.49
N GLU A 23 -24.92 -2.95 -9.41
CA GLU A 23 -25.63 -3.77 -10.39
C GLU A 23 -25.66 -3.12 -11.78
N HIS A 24 -25.81 -1.80 -11.84
CA HIS A 24 -25.72 -1.06 -13.09
C HIS A 24 -24.36 -1.22 -13.78
N LEU A 25 -23.26 -1.05 -13.02
CA LEU A 25 -21.89 -1.21 -13.53
C LEU A 25 -21.61 -2.64 -14.01
N LYS A 26 -22.05 -3.66 -13.26
CA LYS A 26 -21.95 -5.06 -13.68
C LYS A 26 -22.63 -5.28 -15.04
N ALA A 27 -23.88 -4.83 -15.18
CA ALA A 27 -24.64 -4.97 -16.41
C ALA A 27 -23.97 -4.25 -17.61
N GLN A 28 -23.41 -3.05 -17.38
CA GLN A 28 -22.67 -2.32 -18.41
C GLN A 28 -21.39 -3.05 -18.85
N ILE A 29 -20.60 -3.56 -17.89
CA ILE A 29 -19.37 -4.31 -18.16
C ILE A 29 -19.69 -5.55 -19.01
N ASP A 30 -20.72 -6.31 -18.64
CA ASP A 30 -21.12 -7.51 -19.37
C ASP A 30 -21.61 -7.22 -20.79
N LYS A 31 -22.32 -6.12 -20.98
CA LYS A 31 -22.75 -5.66 -22.30
C LYS A 31 -21.55 -5.28 -23.17
N LEU A 32 -20.62 -4.47 -22.64
CA LEU A 32 -19.45 -4.02 -23.38
C LEU A 32 -18.50 -5.18 -23.72
N ARG A 33 -18.33 -6.14 -22.82
CA ARG A 33 -17.57 -7.36 -23.08
C ARG A 33 -18.13 -8.14 -24.25
N ARG A 34 -19.45 -8.39 -24.27
CA ARG A 34 -20.13 -9.04 -25.40
C ARG A 34 -19.91 -8.30 -26.73
N MET A 35 -19.92 -6.97 -26.72
CA MET A 35 -19.63 -6.15 -27.90
C MET A 35 -18.15 -6.20 -28.33
N TYR A 36 -17.23 -6.19 -27.37
CA TYR A 36 -15.79 -6.23 -27.60
C TYR A 36 -15.34 -7.56 -28.24
N PHE A 37 -15.93 -8.69 -27.82
CA PHE A 37 -15.67 -9.99 -28.45
C PHE A 37 -16.23 -10.10 -29.89
N GLY A 38 -17.15 -9.22 -30.30
CA GLY A 38 -17.66 -9.13 -31.67
C GLY A 38 -16.85 -8.24 -32.61
N SER A 39 -16.22 -7.18 -32.09
CA SER A 39 -15.34 -6.28 -32.85
C SER A 39 -14.24 -5.75 -31.93
N LYS A 40 -12.99 -6.16 -32.15
CA LYS A 40 -11.84 -5.73 -31.32
C LYS A 40 -11.65 -4.21 -31.48
N SER A 41 -12.09 -3.44 -30.49
CA SER A 41 -11.91 -1.99 -30.43
C SER A 41 -11.17 -1.61 -29.16
N GLU A 42 -9.96 -1.04 -29.29
CA GLU A 42 -9.15 -0.59 -28.16
C GLU A 42 -9.90 0.41 -27.26
N LYS A 43 -10.80 1.21 -27.84
CA LYS A 43 -11.66 2.14 -27.10
C LYS A 43 -12.62 1.42 -26.15
N LEU A 44 -13.21 0.29 -26.59
CA LEU A 44 -14.10 -0.51 -25.74
C LEU A 44 -13.32 -1.17 -24.60
N ALA A 45 -12.10 -1.67 -24.87
CA ALA A 45 -11.24 -2.25 -23.83
C ALA A 45 -10.95 -1.24 -22.71
N ARG A 46 -10.52 -0.02 -23.06
CA ARG A 46 -10.26 1.05 -22.08
C ARG A 46 -11.50 1.45 -21.28
N GLN A 47 -12.69 1.38 -21.89
CA GLN A 47 -13.94 1.68 -21.20
C GLN A 47 -14.30 0.57 -20.20
N ILE A 48 -14.06 -0.70 -20.54
CA ILE A 48 -14.22 -1.84 -19.63
C ILE A 48 -13.27 -1.68 -18.43
N ASP A 49 -11.98 -1.42 -18.67
CA ASP A 49 -10.99 -1.23 -17.59
C ASP A 49 -11.41 -0.13 -16.60
N LYS A 50 -12.00 0.97 -17.12
CA LYS A 50 -12.50 2.07 -16.28
C LYS A 50 -13.68 1.63 -15.40
N LEU A 51 -14.67 0.98 -15.98
CA LEU A 51 -15.85 0.52 -15.24
C LEU A 51 -15.46 -0.55 -14.20
N GLU A 52 -14.51 -1.43 -14.54
CA GLU A 52 -13.98 -2.44 -13.62
C GLU A 52 -13.29 -1.79 -12.42
N ALA A 53 -12.48 -0.74 -12.63
CA ALA A 53 -11.86 0.00 -11.54
C ALA A 53 -12.89 0.71 -10.64
N GLN A 54 -14.00 1.22 -11.21
CA GLN A 54 -15.09 1.84 -10.44
C GLN A 54 -15.85 0.80 -9.61
N LEU A 55 -16.17 -0.36 -10.20
CA LEU A 55 -16.84 -1.46 -9.50
C LEU A 55 -16.01 -1.98 -8.33
N GLU A 56 -14.70 -2.18 -8.55
CA GLU A 56 -13.77 -2.58 -7.49
C GLU A 56 -13.78 -1.57 -6.34
N ASP A 57 -13.74 -0.27 -6.66
CA ASP A 57 -13.68 0.79 -5.66
C ASP A 57 -14.94 0.85 -4.78
N LEU A 58 -16.12 0.80 -5.41
CA LEU A 58 -17.40 0.81 -4.71
C LEU A 58 -17.57 -0.41 -3.80
N THR A 59 -17.21 -1.59 -4.31
CA THR A 59 -17.34 -2.86 -3.57
C THR A 59 -16.32 -2.95 -2.43
N ALA A 60 -15.10 -2.45 -2.61
CA ALA A 60 -14.12 -2.32 -1.53
C ALA A 60 -14.59 -1.32 -0.46
N GLY A 61 -15.17 -0.19 -0.86
CA GLY A 61 -15.80 0.75 0.07
C GLY A 61 -16.91 0.11 0.90
N GLN A 62 -17.74 -0.74 0.27
CA GLN A 62 -18.75 -1.54 0.95
C GLN A 62 -18.13 -2.50 1.98
N GLY A 63 -17.13 -3.28 1.60
CA GLY A 63 -16.48 -4.23 2.51
C GLY A 63 -15.84 -3.56 3.73
N ALA A 64 -15.20 -2.41 3.53
CA ALA A 64 -14.63 -1.63 4.63
C ALA A 64 -15.71 -1.11 5.59
N ALA A 65 -16.88 -0.71 5.08
CA ALA A 65 -18.00 -0.26 5.91
C ALA A 65 -18.62 -1.42 6.71
N GLU A 66 -18.80 -2.59 6.09
CA GLU A 66 -19.30 -3.81 6.76
C GLU A 66 -18.41 -4.20 7.95
N THR A 67 -17.08 -4.14 7.77
CA THR A 67 -16.12 -4.49 8.81
C THR A 67 -16.17 -3.52 10.00
N ARG A 68 -16.27 -2.21 9.72
CA ARG A 68 -16.45 -1.19 10.77
C ARG A 68 -17.75 -1.38 11.54
N GLY A 69 -18.86 -1.64 10.84
CA GLY A 69 -20.16 -1.90 11.46
C GLY A 69 -20.19 -3.14 12.35
N HIS A 70 -19.35 -4.14 12.08
CA HIS A 70 -19.18 -5.31 12.95
C HIS A 70 -18.34 -5.01 14.20
N ARG A 71 -17.34 -4.11 14.13
CA ARG A 71 -16.54 -3.71 15.31
C ARG A 71 -17.35 -2.93 16.34
N ASP A 72 -18.27 -2.07 15.89
CA ASP A 72 -19.09 -1.23 16.77
C ASP A 72 -20.28 -1.97 17.41
N LYS A 73 -20.65 -3.14 16.90
CA LYS A 73 -21.76 -3.95 17.43
C LYS A 73 -21.24 -5.14 18.23
N THR A 74 -21.33 -5.08 19.56
CA THR A 74 -21.50 -6.30 20.38
C THR A 74 -22.77 -6.99 19.89
N SER A 75 -22.62 -8.16 19.25
CA SER A 75 -23.63 -8.82 18.42
C SER A 75 -24.98 -9.03 19.13
N THR A 76 -26.02 -8.29 18.70
CA THR A 76 -27.44 -8.61 19.02
C THR A 76 -28.40 -8.39 17.83
N ALA A 77 -27.91 -8.43 16.59
CA ALA A 77 -28.81 -8.39 15.43
C ALA A 77 -29.29 -9.81 15.07
N PRO A 78 -30.60 -10.05 14.89
CA PRO A 78 -31.11 -11.34 14.42
C PRO A 78 -30.54 -11.68 13.04
N PRO A 79 -30.23 -12.96 12.75
CA PRO A 79 -29.74 -13.36 11.45
C PRO A 79 -30.84 -13.13 10.40
N GLY A 80 -30.61 -12.16 9.51
CA GLY A 80 -31.40 -12.03 8.29
C GLY A 80 -31.27 -13.27 7.41
N ARG A 81 -32.32 -13.56 6.64
CA ARG A 81 -32.39 -14.74 5.76
C ARG A 81 -31.23 -14.70 4.76
N ALA A 82 -30.26 -15.60 4.92
CA ALA A 82 -29.10 -15.66 4.06
C ALA A 82 -29.53 -15.98 2.61
N PRO A 83 -29.01 -15.28 1.60
CA PRO A 83 -29.25 -15.65 0.20
C PRO A 83 -28.73 -17.07 -0.05
N THR A 84 -29.46 -17.82 -0.87
CA THR A 84 -29.11 -19.17 -1.29
C THR A 84 -27.76 -19.12 -2.01
N ARG A 85 -26.72 -19.65 -1.37
CA ARG A 85 -25.36 -19.66 -1.94
C ARG A 85 -25.29 -20.75 -2.99
N GLU A 86 -24.73 -20.44 -4.15
CA GLU A 86 -24.35 -21.49 -5.10
C GLU A 86 -23.32 -22.43 -4.44
N PRO A 87 -23.47 -23.74 -4.62
CA PRO A 87 -22.52 -24.71 -4.08
C PRO A 87 -21.14 -24.52 -4.73
N LEU A 88 -20.08 -24.73 -3.95
CA LEU A 88 -18.71 -24.68 -4.49
C LEU A 88 -18.49 -25.79 -5.52
N PRO A 89 -17.66 -25.58 -6.55
CA PRO A 89 -17.55 -26.51 -7.67
C PRO A 89 -17.25 -27.95 -7.22
N PRO A 90 -18.01 -28.96 -7.67
CA PRO A 90 -17.93 -30.32 -7.15
C PRO A 90 -16.63 -31.04 -7.50
N HIS A 91 -15.92 -30.60 -8.54
CA HIS A 91 -14.66 -31.21 -8.98
C HIS A 91 -13.45 -30.87 -8.10
N LEU A 92 -13.55 -29.86 -7.23
CA LEU A 92 -12.45 -29.48 -6.34
C LEU A 92 -12.25 -30.52 -5.22
N PRO A 93 -11.01 -30.80 -4.78
CA PRO A 93 -10.78 -31.66 -3.62
C PRO A 93 -11.32 -31.01 -2.34
N ARG A 94 -11.93 -31.82 -1.46
CA ARG A 94 -12.38 -31.41 -0.12
C ARG A 94 -11.37 -31.88 0.92
N ASP A 95 -10.80 -30.95 1.67
CA ASP A 95 -10.03 -31.26 2.87
C ASP A 95 -10.97 -31.12 4.07
N GLU A 96 -11.29 -32.24 4.73
CA GLU A 96 -12.27 -32.28 5.82
C GLU A 96 -11.60 -32.01 7.18
N ILE A 97 -12.26 -31.18 7.99
CA ILE A 97 -11.86 -30.88 9.36
C ILE A 97 -13.04 -31.22 10.26
N GLU A 98 -12.91 -32.31 11.01
CA GLU A 98 -13.92 -32.74 11.97
C GLU A 98 -13.68 -32.14 13.35
N LEU A 99 -14.72 -31.51 13.89
CA LEU A 99 -14.75 -30.97 15.24
C LEU A 99 -15.80 -31.75 16.04
N THR A 100 -15.31 -32.58 16.97
CA THR A 100 -16.14 -33.42 17.83
C THR A 100 -16.02 -32.96 19.28
N PRO A 101 -17.13 -32.75 20.00
CA PRO A 101 -17.10 -32.48 21.43
C PRO A 101 -16.51 -33.63 22.24
N ASN A 102 -16.20 -33.35 23.51
CA ASN A 102 -15.94 -34.41 24.47
C ASN A 102 -17.17 -35.33 24.57
N PRO A 103 -17.02 -36.68 24.48
CA PRO A 103 -18.14 -37.60 24.60
C PRO A 103 -18.77 -37.63 26.00
N ALA A 104 -18.11 -37.13 27.05
CA ALA A 104 -18.68 -37.04 28.39
C ALA A 104 -19.49 -35.74 28.58
N CYS A 105 -20.72 -35.86 29.07
CA CYS A 105 -21.57 -34.70 29.33
C CYS A 105 -20.93 -33.78 30.40
N PRO A 106 -20.76 -32.47 30.14
CA PRO A 106 -20.16 -31.56 31.11
C PRO A 106 -21.01 -31.36 32.37
N LYS A 107 -22.30 -31.76 32.36
CA LYS A 107 -23.21 -31.61 33.50
C LYS A 107 -23.34 -32.85 34.38
N CYS A 108 -23.36 -34.04 33.79
CA CYS A 108 -23.64 -35.29 34.51
C CYS A 108 -22.65 -36.43 34.21
N ALA A 109 -21.62 -36.18 33.39
CA ALA A 109 -20.60 -37.14 32.97
C ALA A 109 -21.10 -38.35 32.15
N THR A 110 -22.40 -38.48 31.89
CA THR A 110 -22.98 -39.50 31.00
C THR A 110 -22.37 -39.41 29.60
N THR A 111 -22.10 -40.56 28.98
CA THR A 111 -21.69 -40.63 27.58
C THR A 111 -22.78 -40.10 26.66
N MET A 112 -22.47 -39.07 25.89
CA MET A 112 -23.38 -38.41 24.97
C MET A 112 -23.50 -39.17 23.64
N GLN A 113 -24.64 -39.00 22.97
CA GLN A 113 -24.94 -39.64 21.69
C GLN A 113 -24.94 -38.63 20.54
N ARG A 114 -24.66 -39.07 19.32
CA ARG A 114 -24.66 -38.20 18.12
C ARG A 114 -26.08 -37.74 17.82
N LEU A 115 -26.28 -36.42 17.75
CA LEU A 115 -27.53 -35.79 17.39
C LEU A 115 -27.57 -35.39 15.91
N GLY A 116 -26.44 -34.91 15.39
CA GLY A 116 -26.33 -34.43 14.01
C GLY A 116 -25.01 -33.71 13.76
N GLU A 117 -24.94 -32.93 12.69
CA GLU A 117 -23.75 -32.15 12.35
C GLU A 117 -24.14 -30.86 11.61
N ASP A 118 -23.29 -29.84 11.73
CA ASP A 118 -23.31 -28.69 10.83
C ASP A 118 -22.07 -28.73 9.93
N VAL A 119 -22.26 -28.46 8.65
CA VAL A 119 -21.19 -28.43 7.65
C VAL A 119 -21.03 -27.01 7.13
N SER A 120 -19.80 -26.52 7.11
CA SER A 120 -19.41 -25.27 6.45
C SER A 120 -18.33 -25.56 5.42
N GLU A 121 -18.50 -25.05 4.21
CA GLU A 121 -17.48 -25.12 3.16
C GLU A 121 -16.92 -23.73 2.87
N GLN A 122 -15.60 -23.66 2.66
CA GLN A 122 -14.91 -22.45 2.21
C GLN A 122 -13.94 -22.80 1.08
N LEU A 123 -13.88 -21.95 0.06
CA LEU A 123 -12.92 -22.03 -1.02
C LEU A 123 -11.56 -21.52 -0.55
N ALA A 124 -10.53 -22.32 -0.73
CA ALA A 124 -9.16 -22.05 -0.31
C ALA A 124 -8.19 -22.11 -1.48
N ARG A 125 -7.10 -21.34 -1.39
CA ARG A 125 -5.89 -21.53 -2.18
C ARG A 125 -4.85 -22.23 -1.30
N VAL A 126 -4.39 -23.41 -1.68
CA VAL A 126 -3.38 -24.18 -0.92
C VAL A 126 -2.36 -24.72 -1.91
N ALA A 127 -1.08 -24.39 -1.73
CA ALA A 127 -0.01 -24.77 -2.64
C ALA A 127 -0.34 -24.49 -4.13
N ALA A 128 -0.89 -23.31 -4.41
CA ALA A 128 -1.34 -22.89 -5.74
C ALA A 128 -2.41 -23.79 -6.41
N ALA A 129 -3.19 -24.53 -5.62
CA ALA A 129 -4.38 -25.25 -6.07
C ALA A 129 -5.64 -24.73 -5.36
N PHE A 130 -6.78 -24.74 -6.06
CA PHE A 130 -8.07 -24.52 -5.42
C PHE A 130 -8.53 -25.77 -4.67
N LYS A 131 -8.95 -25.59 -3.43
CA LYS A 131 -9.51 -26.64 -2.58
C LYS A 131 -10.75 -26.13 -1.85
N VAL A 132 -11.57 -27.06 -1.36
CA VAL A 132 -12.65 -26.76 -0.44
C VAL A 132 -12.24 -27.22 0.95
N ILE A 133 -12.18 -26.31 1.92
CA ILE A 133 -12.04 -26.67 3.33
C ILE A 133 -13.44 -26.91 3.88
N ARG A 134 -13.74 -28.15 4.24
CA ARG A 134 -15.05 -28.58 4.74
C ARG A 134 -14.95 -28.81 6.24
N THR A 135 -15.44 -27.85 7.03
CA THR A 135 -15.49 -28.01 8.49
C THR A 135 -16.80 -28.65 8.92
N ILE A 136 -16.71 -29.80 9.57
CA ILE A 136 -17.83 -30.60 10.06
C ILE A 136 -17.85 -30.47 11.58
N ARG A 137 -18.93 -29.94 12.14
CA ARG A 137 -19.09 -29.77 13.60
C ARG A 137 -20.16 -30.72 14.12
N HIS A 138 -19.74 -31.78 14.78
CA HIS A 138 -20.65 -32.77 15.32
C HIS A 138 -21.40 -32.23 16.55
N LYS A 139 -22.70 -32.51 16.59
CA LYS A 139 -23.59 -32.22 17.73
C LYS A 139 -23.78 -33.49 18.53
N LEU A 140 -23.49 -33.43 19.82
CA LEU A 140 -23.81 -34.51 20.75
C LEU A 140 -24.97 -34.08 21.67
N CYS A 141 -25.82 -35.03 22.04
CA CYS A 141 -26.90 -34.84 23.02
C CYS A 141 -26.74 -35.84 24.16
N CYS A 142 -26.88 -35.38 25.40
CA CYS A 142 -26.89 -36.22 26.58
C CYS A 142 -28.28 -36.87 26.73
N PRO A 143 -28.37 -38.21 26.76
CA PRO A 143 -29.67 -38.88 26.91
C PRO A 143 -30.31 -38.62 28.29
N ASP A 144 -29.51 -38.46 29.34
CA ASP A 144 -30.04 -38.32 30.72
C ASP A 144 -30.59 -36.93 31.03
N CYS A 145 -29.86 -35.87 30.66
CA CYS A 145 -30.23 -34.48 31.03
C CYS A 145 -30.61 -33.59 29.84
N GLY A 146 -30.57 -34.12 28.61
CA GLY A 146 -30.91 -33.37 27.39
C GLY A 146 -29.89 -32.28 27.00
N HIS A 147 -28.72 -32.21 27.63
CA HIS A 147 -27.67 -31.24 27.29
C HIS A 147 -27.15 -31.47 25.86
N ILE A 148 -27.08 -30.41 25.05
CA ILE A 148 -26.51 -30.45 23.70
C ILE A 148 -25.16 -29.74 23.72
N GLU A 149 -24.14 -30.42 23.19
CA GLU A 149 -22.79 -29.90 23.06
C GLU A 149 -22.39 -29.88 21.58
N GLN A 150 -21.78 -28.78 21.14
CA GLN A 150 -21.23 -28.64 19.80
C GLN A 150 -20.02 -27.70 19.85
N PRO A 151 -18.90 -27.99 19.16
CA PRO A 151 -17.75 -27.11 19.17
C PRO A 151 -18.11 -25.79 18.45
N ALA A 152 -17.59 -24.68 18.98
CA ALA A 152 -17.72 -23.39 18.32
C ALA A 152 -17.06 -23.43 16.93
N MET A 153 -17.56 -22.60 16.01
CA MET A 153 -16.89 -22.42 14.72
C MET A 153 -15.54 -21.73 14.96
N PRO A 154 -14.40 -22.25 14.47
CA PRO A 154 -13.15 -21.51 14.42
C PRO A 154 -13.35 -20.09 13.89
N SER A 155 -12.68 -19.13 14.54
CA SER A 155 -12.72 -17.72 14.18
C SER A 155 -12.25 -17.52 12.74
N ARG A 156 -12.90 -16.61 12.02
CA ARG A 156 -12.57 -16.27 10.63
C ARG A 156 -12.28 -14.77 10.51
N PRO A 157 -11.37 -14.35 9.63
CA PRO A 157 -11.13 -12.93 9.38
C PRO A 157 -12.39 -12.21 8.90
N ILE A 158 -13.17 -12.87 8.03
CA ILE A 158 -14.43 -12.34 7.49
C ILE A 158 -15.54 -13.36 7.79
N GLU A 159 -16.47 -12.95 8.64
CA GLU A 159 -17.60 -13.79 9.04
C GLU A 159 -18.49 -14.16 7.85
N HIS A 160 -18.99 -15.38 7.88
CA HIS A 160 -19.84 -15.95 6.83
C HIS A 160 -19.25 -15.92 5.40
N SER A 161 -17.97 -15.62 5.19
CA SER A 161 -17.36 -15.59 3.86
C SER A 161 -17.18 -17.00 3.28
N ILE A 162 -17.39 -17.12 1.97
CA ILE A 162 -17.03 -18.33 1.21
C ILE A 162 -15.51 -18.45 1.03
N ALA A 163 -14.76 -17.35 1.18
CA ALA A 163 -13.32 -17.36 1.04
C ALA A 163 -12.67 -17.79 2.36
N HIS A 164 -11.85 -18.82 2.29
CA HIS A 164 -10.95 -19.23 3.35
C HIS A 164 -9.82 -18.19 3.52
N PRO A 165 -9.20 -18.03 4.71
CA PRO A 165 -8.09 -17.09 4.92
C PRO A 165 -6.96 -17.21 3.91
N SER A 166 -6.67 -18.43 3.43
CA SER A 166 -5.63 -18.63 2.42
C SER A 166 -6.00 -18.08 1.04
N LEU A 167 -7.29 -18.09 0.65
CA LEU A 167 -7.74 -17.44 -0.58
C LEU A 167 -7.72 -15.91 -0.43
N LEU A 168 -8.12 -15.39 0.74
CA LEU A 168 -8.05 -13.96 1.03
C LEU A 168 -6.62 -13.43 0.92
N ALA A 169 -5.67 -14.16 1.50
CA ALA A 169 -4.25 -13.85 1.40
C ALA A 169 -3.74 -13.91 -0.04
N ASP A 170 -4.07 -14.97 -0.78
CA ASP A 170 -3.68 -15.14 -2.19
C ASP A 170 -4.17 -13.98 -3.08
N ILE A 171 -5.43 -13.58 -2.92
CA ILE A 171 -6.04 -12.46 -3.67
C ILE A 171 -5.34 -11.13 -3.35
N ALA A 172 -5.10 -10.86 -2.06
CA ALA A 172 -4.45 -9.62 -1.62
C ALA A 172 -2.99 -9.54 -2.08
N VAL A 173 -2.20 -10.60 -1.88
CA VAL A 173 -0.80 -10.67 -2.31
C VAL A 173 -0.71 -10.55 -3.83
N SER A 174 -1.50 -11.34 -4.56
CA SER A 174 -1.54 -11.26 -6.02
C SER A 174 -1.88 -9.84 -6.50
N LYS A 175 -2.79 -9.16 -5.81
CA LYS A 175 -3.21 -7.81 -6.20
C LYS A 175 -2.12 -6.77 -5.99
N PHE A 176 -1.51 -6.75 -4.81
CA PHE A 176 -0.67 -5.64 -4.39
C PHE A 176 0.82 -5.91 -4.54
N ALA A 177 1.29 -7.11 -4.16
CA ALA A 177 2.69 -7.50 -4.30
C ALA A 177 3.01 -7.90 -5.75
N ASP A 178 2.15 -8.68 -6.39
CA ASP A 178 2.36 -9.15 -7.77
C ASP A 178 1.69 -8.25 -8.82
N HIS A 179 1.03 -7.18 -8.37
CA HIS A 179 0.39 -6.18 -9.21
C HIS A 179 -0.65 -6.76 -10.20
N GLN A 180 -1.36 -7.82 -9.81
CA GLN A 180 -2.34 -8.49 -10.64
C GLN A 180 -3.76 -7.94 -10.40
N PRO A 181 -4.38 -7.25 -11.37
CA PRO A 181 -5.75 -6.75 -11.23
C PRO A 181 -6.76 -7.87 -10.96
N LEU A 182 -7.83 -7.56 -10.20
CA LEU A 182 -8.84 -8.55 -9.80
C LEU A 182 -9.51 -9.24 -10.99
N TYR A 183 -9.73 -8.51 -12.10
CA TYR A 183 -10.30 -9.12 -13.32
C TYR A 183 -9.41 -10.26 -13.85
N ARG A 184 -8.09 -10.10 -13.77
CA ARG A 184 -7.12 -11.10 -14.25
C ARG A 184 -7.05 -12.27 -13.29
N GLN A 185 -7.16 -12.03 -11.98
CA GLN A 185 -7.27 -13.11 -10.99
C GLN A 185 -8.54 -13.95 -11.23
N SER A 186 -9.67 -13.31 -11.49
CA SER A 186 -10.94 -13.98 -11.89
C SER A 186 -10.74 -14.88 -13.12
N GLU A 187 -10.06 -14.37 -14.16
CA GLU A 187 -9.79 -15.14 -15.38
C GLU A 187 -8.81 -16.29 -15.18
N ILE A 188 -7.82 -16.15 -14.29
CA ILE A 188 -6.93 -17.25 -13.92
C ILE A 188 -7.72 -18.33 -13.19
N ALA A 189 -8.53 -17.97 -12.20
CA ALA A 189 -9.35 -18.92 -11.46
C ALA A 189 -10.33 -19.69 -12.37
N ALA A 190 -10.89 -19.02 -13.38
CA ALA A 190 -11.79 -19.63 -14.34
C ALA A 190 -11.14 -20.76 -15.15
N ARG A 191 -9.81 -20.74 -15.36
CA ARG A 191 -9.08 -21.82 -16.05
C ARG A 191 -9.07 -23.12 -15.24
N GLU A 192 -9.23 -23.04 -13.92
CA GLU A 192 -9.36 -24.18 -13.01
C GLU A 192 -10.86 -24.52 -12.74
N GLY A 193 -11.79 -23.91 -13.48
CA GLY A 193 -13.23 -24.09 -13.30
C GLY A 193 -13.79 -23.39 -12.07
N VAL A 194 -13.10 -22.37 -11.55
CA VAL A 194 -13.52 -21.61 -10.36
C VAL A 194 -13.97 -20.21 -10.75
N THR A 195 -15.21 -19.88 -10.44
CA THR A 195 -15.76 -18.54 -10.65
C THR A 195 -15.47 -17.67 -9.43
N LEU A 196 -14.56 -16.70 -9.58
CA LEU A 196 -14.36 -15.63 -8.61
C LEU A 196 -15.01 -14.34 -9.13
N ASP A 197 -16.13 -13.96 -8.53
CA ASP A 197 -16.82 -12.71 -8.82
C ASP A 197 -15.98 -11.49 -8.37
N ARG A 198 -15.85 -10.50 -9.24
CA ARG A 198 -14.99 -9.33 -8.99
C ARG A 198 -15.53 -8.43 -7.90
N ALA A 199 -16.86 -8.29 -7.80
CA ALA A 199 -17.47 -7.49 -6.76
C ALA A 199 -17.22 -8.14 -5.38
N SER A 200 -17.30 -9.47 -5.31
CA SER A 200 -16.96 -10.24 -4.12
C SER A 200 -15.49 -10.07 -3.74
N MET A 201 -14.56 -10.16 -4.70
CA MET A 201 -13.14 -9.92 -4.45
C MET A 201 -12.86 -8.48 -4.01
N GLY A 202 -13.46 -7.47 -4.66
CA GLY A 202 -13.32 -6.06 -4.27
C GLY A 202 -13.80 -5.83 -2.84
N ARG A 203 -14.96 -6.40 -2.48
CA ARG A 203 -15.46 -6.39 -1.09
C ARG A 203 -14.49 -7.03 -0.11
N TRP A 204 -13.93 -8.20 -0.42
CA TRP A 204 -12.94 -8.85 0.44
C TRP A 204 -11.68 -8.00 0.62
N ILE A 205 -11.17 -7.36 -0.44
CA ILE A 205 -10.05 -6.41 -0.34
C ILE A 205 -10.39 -5.27 0.61
N GLY A 206 -11.60 -4.70 0.51
CA GLY A 206 -12.08 -3.67 1.44
C GLY A 206 -12.10 -4.12 2.90
N GLN A 207 -12.54 -5.36 3.16
CA GLN A 207 -12.56 -5.95 4.49
C GLN A 207 -11.13 -6.19 5.02
N ILE A 208 -10.24 -6.73 4.19
CA ILE A 208 -8.82 -6.96 4.52
C ILE A 208 -8.14 -5.64 4.87
N ALA A 209 -8.31 -4.59 4.06
CA ALA A 209 -7.69 -3.27 4.29
C ALA A 209 -8.17 -2.61 5.61
N GLU A 210 -9.38 -2.92 6.07
CA GLU A 210 -9.89 -2.46 7.36
C GLU A 210 -9.37 -3.31 8.53
N LEU A 211 -9.23 -4.62 8.34
CA LEU A 211 -8.61 -5.53 9.31
C LEU A 211 -7.12 -5.21 9.52
N CYS A 212 -6.40 -4.82 8.47
CA CYS A 212 -4.98 -4.45 8.51
C CYS A 212 -4.72 -3.04 9.09
N GLY A 213 -5.75 -2.23 9.32
CA GLY A 213 -5.61 -0.85 9.82
C GLY A 213 -4.67 -0.71 11.04
N PRO A 214 -4.84 -1.49 12.12
CA PRO A 214 -3.96 -1.43 13.29
C PRO A 214 -2.49 -1.74 12.99
N LEU A 215 -2.22 -2.63 12.02
CA LEU A 215 -0.86 -2.95 11.58
C LEU A 215 -0.24 -1.76 10.83
N VAL A 216 -1.00 -1.14 9.93
CA VAL A 216 -0.56 0.07 9.19
C VAL A 216 -0.24 1.20 10.15
N GLU A 217 -1.07 1.42 11.17
CA GLU A 217 -0.81 2.42 12.22
C GLU A 217 0.44 2.09 13.05
N ALA A 218 0.68 0.82 13.36
CA ALA A 218 1.89 0.39 14.05
C ALA A 218 3.15 0.63 13.19
N ILE A 219 3.09 0.31 11.89
CA ILE A 219 4.17 0.58 10.94
C ILE A 219 4.42 2.09 10.82
N GLN A 220 3.35 2.90 10.69
CA GLN A 220 3.46 4.35 10.65
C GLN A 220 4.16 4.89 11.91
N ARG A 221 3.72 4.47 13.10
CA ARG A 221 4.36 4.88 14.37
C ARG A 221 5.84 4.49 14.39
N TYR A 222 6.17 3.27 13.97
CA TYR A 222 7.54 2.77 13.94
C TYR A 222 8.43 3.56 12.97
N VAL A 223 7.95 3.82 11.74
CA VAL A 223 8.66 4.61 10.73
C VAL A 223 8.88 6.05 11.21
N LEU A 224 7.91 6.64 11.91
CA LEU A 224 7.93 8.04 12.36
C LEU A 224 8.50 8.23 13.78
N VAL A 225 9.06 7.21 14.42
CA VAL A 225 9.82 7.41 15.66
C VAL A 225 10.97 8.39 15.38
N ALA A 226 11.22 9.30 16.32
CA ALA A 226 12.26 10.32 16.21
C ALA A 226 13.62 9.72 15.79
N GLY A 227 14.27 10.35 14.81
CA GLY A 227 15.46 9.79 14.16
C GLY A 227 15.63 10.36 12.76
N LYS A 228 15.83 9.48 11.77
CA LYS A 228 15.92 9.84 10.35
C LYS A 228 14.81 9.12 9.58
N VAL A 229 14.11 9.84 8.71
CA VAL A 229 13.15 9.25 7.78
C VAL A 229 13.44 9.74 6.36
N HIS A 230 13.44 8.81 5.40
CA HIS A 230 13.49 9.13 3.98
C HIS A 230 12.09 9.37 3.46
N VAL A 231 11.90 10.40 2.63
CA VAL A 231 10.58 10.70 2.03
C VAL A 231 10.73 11.02 0.56
N ASP A 232 9.80 10.50 -0.24
CA ASP A 232 9.67 10.81 -1.66
C ASP A 232 8.21 10.55 -2.09
N ASP A 233 7.86 10.92 -3.32
CA ASP A 233 6.51 10.74 -3.84
C ASP A 233 6.43 10.50 -5.36
N THR A 234 5.47 9.69 -5.79
CA THR A 234 5.27 9.32 -7.20
C THR A 234 3.85 9.63 -7.67
N PRO A 235 3.65 10.12 -8.91
CA PRO A 235 2.31 10.39 -9.42
C PRO A 235 1.55 9.11 -9.74
N VAL A 236 0.25 9.12 -9.50
CA VAL A 236 -0.69 8.09 -9.93
C VAL A 236 -1.93 8.70 -10.56
N ALA A 237 -2.44 8.08 -11.62
CA ALA A 237 -3.68 8.49 -12.26
C ALA A 237 -4.87 7.95 -11.44
N VAL A 238 -5.75 8.84 -11.01
CA VAL A 238 -6.96 8.53 -10.22
C VAL A 238 -8.17 8.89 -11.06
N LEU A 239 -9.16 8.00 -11.16
CA LEU A 239 -10.38 8.30 -11.88
C LEU A 239 -11.14 9.44 -11.20
N ALA A 240 -11.63 10.38 -12.01
CA ALA A 240 -12.60 11.38 -11.60
C ALA A 240 -13.97 11.00 -12.18
N PRO A 241 -14.88 10.40 -11.39
CA PRO A 241 -16.21 10.00 -11.84
C PRO A 241 -16.97 11.17 -12.52
N GLY A 242 -17.76 10.87 -13.54
CA GLY A 242 -18.56 11.84 -14.30
C GLY A 242 -17.85 12.54 -15.47
N ASN A 243 -16.53 12.75 -15.41
CA ASN A 243 -15.84 13.61 -16.39
C ASN A 243 -15.06 12.89 -17.50
N GLY A 244 -15.04 11.55 -17.50
CA GLY A 244 -14.26 10.81 -18.50
C GLY A 244 -12.73 10.92 -18.35
N LYS A 245 -12.24 11.65 -17.34
CA LYS A 245 -10.83 12.02 -17.15
C LYS A 245 -10.25 11.44 -15.86
N THR A 246 -8.93 11.51 -15.74
CA THR A 246 -8.18 11.21 -14.52
C THR A 246 -7.61 12.50 -13.92
N VAL A 247 -7.50 12.54 -12.60
CA VAL A 247 -6.69 13.51 -11.86
C VAL A 247 -5.38 12.85 -11.43
N THR A 248 -4.38 13.67 -11.07
CA THR A 248 -3.08 13.15 -10.61
C THR A 248 -3.03 13.16 -9.08
N GLY A 249 -3.19 11.98 -8.48
CA GLY A 249 -2.87 11.73 -7.08
C GLY A 249 -1.38 11.48 -6.88
N ARG A 250 -0.97 11.35 -5.62
CA ARG A 250 0.41 11.05 -5.23
C ARG A 250 0.42 9.92 -4.22
N PHE A 251 1.26 8.92 -4.46
CA PHE A 251 1.71 8.02 -3.41
C PHE A 251 2.97 8.59 -2.81
N TRP A 252 2.94 8.82 -1.50
CA TRP A 252 4.09 9.20 -0.69
C TRP A 252 4.69 7.94 -0.09
N VAL A 253 6.00 7.95 0.08
CA VAL A 253 6.70 6.91 0.81
C VAL A 253 7.47 7.52 1.96
N TYR A 254 7.48 6.83 3.09
CA TYR A 254 8.28 7.14 4.26
C TYR A 254 9.08 5.88 4.59
N VAL A 255 10.41 5.98 4.55
CA VAL A 255 11.29 4.82 4.77
C VAL A 255 12.17 5.06 5.98
N ARG A 256 12.11 4.10 6.90
CA ARG A 256 13.05 3.93 8.01
C ARG A 256 13.96 2.75 7.66
N ASP A 257 15.20 3.05 7.35
CA ASP A 257 16.24 2.05 7.13
C ASP A 257 17.61 2.63 7.50
N ASP A 258 18.16 2.11 8.59
CA ASP A 258 19.45 2.50 9.16
C ASP A 258 20.48 1.35 9.09
N HIS A 259 20.23 0.29 8.33
CA HIS A 259 21.21 -0.80 8.16
C HIS A 259 22.52 -0.30 7.55
N ARG A 260 22.45 0.72 6.67
CA ARG A 260 23.63 1.35 6.08
C ARG A 260 24.50 2.09 7.09
N SER A 261 23.95 2.45 8.25
CA SER A 261 24.64 2.99 9.43
C SER A 261 24.85 1.94 10.53
N GLY A 262 24.81 0.65 10.19
CA GLY A 262 25.13 -0.44 11.11
C GLY A 262 24.02 -0.77 12.11
N SER A 263 22.80 -0.27 11.92
CA SER A 263 21.66 -0.64 12.76
C SER A 263 21.22 -2.09 12.47
N SER A 264 20.80 -2.80 13.52
CA SER A 264 20.12 -4.10 13.45
C SER A 264 18.59 -3.99 13.53
N GLU A 265 18.06 -2.77 13.67
CA GLU A 265 16.62 -2.54 13.74
C GLU A 265 15.96 -2.84 12.38
N PRO A 266 14.80 -3.53 12.35
CA PRO A 266 14.12 -3.87 11.11
C PRO A 266 13.82 -2.64 10.25
N ALA A 267 14.06 -2.73 8.95
CA ALA A 267 13.68 -1.69 8.01
C ALA A 267 12.16 -1.70 7.85
N ALA A 268 11.58 -0.52 7.64
CA ALA A 268 10.15 -0.37 7.42
C ALA A 268 9.85 0.70 6.38
N VAL A 269 8.80 0.44 5.60
CA VAL A 269 8.25 1.36 4.61
C VAL A 269 6.80 1.62 4.99
N TRP A 270 6.43 2.89 4.98
CA TRP A 270 5.05 3.30 5.13
C TRP A 270 4.64 4.12 3.90
N PHE A 271 3.57 3.68 3.22
CA PHE A 271 2.98 4.42 2.12
C PHE A 271 1.83 5.29 2.59
N ASP A 272 1.73 6.47 2.00
CA ASP A 272 0.56 7.34 2.12
C ASP A 272 0.03 7.77 0.75
N PHE A 273 -1.21 8.25 0.72
CA PHE A 273 -1.85 8.73 -0.50
C PHE A 273 -2.45 10.10 -0.29
N SER A 274 -2.36 10.94 -1.33
CA SER A 274 -3.09 12.19 -1.41
C SER A 274 -3.60 12.47 -2.82
N SER A 275 -4.70 13.22 -2.93
CA SER A 275 -5.31 13.58 -4.22
C SER A 275 -4.51 14.60 -5.03
N ASN A 276 -3.44 15.18 -4.45
CA ASN A 276 -2.55 16.15 -5.10
C ASN A 276 -1.20 16.24 -4.37
N ARG A 277 -0.23 16.97 -4.93
CA ARG A 277 1.13 17.10 -4.38
C ARG A 277 1.30 18.19 -3.32
N LYS A 278 0.25 18.86 -2.82
CA LYS A 278 0.42 20.03 -1.94
C LYS A 278 1.20 19.69 -0.67
N GLY A 279 2.07 20.61 -0.24
CA GLY A 279 2.88 20.46 0.98
C GLY A 279 2.07 20.24 2.27
N VAL A 280 0.79 20.63 2.30
CA VAL A 280 -0.12 20.35 3.44
C VAL A 280 -0.18 18.86 3.80
N HIS A 281 -0.01 17.95 2.82
CA HIS A 281 -0.04 16.50 3.08
C HIS A 281 1.13 16.04 3.92
N PRO A 282 2.40 16.20 3.49
CA PRO A 282 3.53 15.84 4.34
C PRO A 282 3.59 16.67 5.63
N GLN A 283 3.16 17.94 5.62
CA GLN A 283 3.03 18.76 6.84
C GLN A 283 2.09 18.13 7.87
N THR A 284 0.94 17.64 7.44
CA THR A 284 -0.03 16.99 8.34
C THR A 284 0.51 15.66 8.86
N ARG A 285 1.17 14.87 8.01
CA ARG A 285 1.71 13.55 8.40
C ARG A 285 2.91 13.63 9.32
N LEU A 286 3.75 14.64 9.16
CA LEU A 286 4.98 14.83 9.91
C LEU A 286 4.82 15.86 11.05
N ALA A 287 3.60 16.29 11.38
CA ALA A 287 3.36 17.31 12.39
C ALA A 287 4.02 17.02 13.76
N ALA A 288 4.01 15.74 14.18
CA ALA A 288 4.63 15.28 15.42
C ALA A 288 6.06 14.74 15.24
N PHE A 289 6.56 14.65 13.99
CA PHE A 289 7.90 14.11 13.72
C PHE A 289 8.98 15.10 14.14
N ARG A 290 10.10 14.57 14.64
CA ARG A 290 11.28 15.32 15.07
C ARG A 290 12.51 14.54 14.63
N GLY A 291 13.52 15.22 14.09
CA GLY A 291 14.75 14.57 13.64
C GLY A 291 15.20 15.04 12.26
N THR A 292 15.66 14.12 11.42
CA THR A 292 16.14 14.41 10.07
C THR A 292 15.16 13.88 9.03
N LEU A 293 14.77 14.75 8.12
CA LEU A 293 13.99 14.38 6.95
C LEU A 293 14.92 14.38 5.74
N GLN A 294 15.10 13.20 5.15
CA GLN A 294 15.91 13.03 3.96
C GLN A 294 15.02 12.96 2.73
N ALA A 295 15.12 13.95 1.84
CA ALA A 295 14.20 14.12 0.73
C ALA A 295 14.90 14.71 -0.51
N ASP A 296 14.16 14.79 -1.63
CA ASP A 296 14.51 15.69 -2.71
C ASP A 296 14.25 17.15 -2.30
N ALA A 297 14.75 18.10 -3.11
CA ALA A 297 14.56 19.53 -2.86
C ALA A 297 13.15 20.02 -3.29
N TYR A 298 12.12 19.25 -2.94
CA TYR A 298 10.74 19.62 -3.24
C TYR A 298 10.26 20.72 -2.28
N ALA A 299 9.93 21.89 -2.84
CA ALA A 299 9.49 23.07 -2.09
C ALA A 299 8.25 22.84 -1.18
N GLY A 300 7.48 21.76 -1.39
CA GLY A 300 6.38 21.43 -0.48
C GLY A 300 6.83 20.99 0.91
N PHE A 301 8.12 20.66 1.08
CA PHE A 301 8.72 20.34 2.37
C PHE A 301 9.23 21.56 3.14
N ASP A 302 9.43 22.72 2.50
CA ASP A 302 10.09 23.90 3.10
C ASP A 302 9.51 24.30 4.47
N GLN A 303 8.18 24.25 4.60
CA GLN A 303 7.49 24.62 5.84
C GLN A 303 7.79 23.66 7.01
N LEU A 304 8.19 22.41 6.74
CA LEU A 304 8.58 21.44 7.76
C LEU A 304 9.88 21.84 8.47
N TYR A 305 10.76 22.55 7.76
CA TYR A 305 12.08 22.93 8.27
C TYR A 305 12.05 24.24 9.06
N ALA A 306 10.97 25.02 8.95
CA ALA A 306 10.87 26.37 9.49
C ALA A 306 11.03 26.46 11.02
N SER A 307 10.62 25.43 11.76
CA SER A 307 10.77 25.40 13.24
C SER A 307 12.17 24.99 13.70
N GLY A 308 13.01 24.44 12.82
CA GLY A 308 14.30 23.84 13.18
C GLY A 308 14.20 22.49 13.89
N GLU A 309 13.00 21.99 14.14
CA GLU A 309 12.78 20.68 14.77
C GLU A 309 12.99 19.49 13.82
N ILE A 310 12.89 19.77 12.51
CA ILE A 310 13.19 18.84 11.43
C ILE A 310 14.37 19.41 10.65
N HIS A 311 15.46 18.64 10.59
CA HIS A 311 16.65 18.97 9.81
C HIS A 311 16.48 18.45 8.39
N GLU A 312 16.76 19.30 7.41
CA GLU A 312 16.75 18.94 5.99
C GLU A 312 18.05 18.22 5.62
N ALA A 313 17.93 17.02 5.03
CA ALA A 313 19.02 16.33 4.37
C ALA A 313 18.69 16.14 2.88
N ALA A 314 19.42 16.84 2.00
CA ALA A 314 19.18 16.80 0.57
C ALA A 314 19.93 15.66 -0.11
N CYS A 315 19.43 15.26 -1.29
CA CYS A 315 19.94 14.13 -2.06
C CYS A 315 20.98 14.54 -3.12
N TRP A 316 22.21 14.03 -3.03
CA TRP A 316 23.24 14.27 -4.05
C TRP A 316 22.94 13.64 -5.41
N ASP A 317 22.07 12.63 -5.50
CA ASP A 317 21.68 12.06 -6.81
C ASP A 317 20.99 13.13 -7.67
N HIS A 318 20.20 14.02 -7.04
CA HIS A 318 19.55 15.13 -7.73
C HIS A 318 20.57 16.20 -8.15
N ALA A 319 21.47 16.61 -7.26
CA ALA A 319 22.54 17.55 -7.59
C ALA A 319 23.42 17.05 -8.74
N ARG A 320 23.80 15.76 -8.69
CA ARG A 320 24.54 15.07 -9.73
C ARG A 320 23.77 15.02 -11.05
N ARG A 321 22.47 14.72 -11.02
CA ARG A 321 21.61 14.63 -12.22
C ARG A 321 21.60 15.94 -13.00
N TYR A 322 21.47 17.08 -12.32
CA TYR A 322 21.50 18.39 -12.99
C TYR A 322 22.83 18.65 -13.71
N ILE A 323 23.96 18.29 -13.11
CA ILE A 323 25.28 18.45 -13.74
C ILE A 323 25.45 17.45 -14.89
N TYR A 324 25.04 16.20 -14.67
CA TYR A 324 25.10 15.13 -15.67
C TYR A 324 24.27 15.44 -16.91
N ASP A 325 23.06 15.98 -16.76
CA ASP A 325 22.20 16.33 -17.90
C ASP A 325 22.83 17.40 -18.79
N VAL A 326 23.60 18.32 -18.19
CA VAL A 326 24.41 19.30 -18.94
C VAL A 326 25.58 18.59 -19.63
N HIS A 327 26.33 17.78 -18.90
CA HIS A 327 27.47 17.03 -19.43
C HIS A 327 27.09 16.12 -20.61
N ALA A 328 26.01 15.35 -20.47
CA ALA A 328 25.53 14.42 -21.49
C ALA A 328 25.14 15.12 -22.81
N ARG A 329 24.71 16.39 -22.74
CA ARG A 329 24.42 17.21 -23.92
C ARG A 329 25.65 17.90 -24.47
N THR A 330 26.53 18.38 -23.59
CA THR A 330 27.72 19.14 -23.96
C THR A 330 28.81 18.91 -22.91
N PRO A 331 29.65 17.87 -23.10
CA PRO A 331 30.74 17.58 -22.19
C PRO A 331 31.75 18.72 -22.16
N THR A 332 32.19 19.10 -20.96
CA THR A 332 33.25 20.10 -20.75
C THR A 332 34.22 19.61 -19.67
N PRO A 333 35.46 20.11 -19.63
CA PRO A 333 36.38 19.81 -18.52
C PRO A 333 35.78 20.15 -17.15
N ASP A 334 35.01 21.24 -17.04
CA ASP A 334 34.35 21.62 -15.79
C ASP A 334 33.29 20.59 -15.37
N THR A 335 32.40 20.18 -16.28
CA THR A 335 31.34 19.22 -15.94
C THR A 335 31.92 17.84 -15.61
N GLN A 336 32.98 17.44 -16.31
CA GLN A 336 33.75 16.23 -16.01
C GLN A 336 34.35 16.29 -14.60
N GLN A 337 35.07 17.37 -14.28
CA GLN A 337 35.69 17.56 -12.96
C GLN A 337 34.65 17.53 -11.83
N LEU A 338 33.49 18.18 -12.02
CA LEU A 338 32.42 18.17 -11.01
C LEU A 338 31.86 16.76 -10.81
N LEU A 339 31.65 15.98 -11.88
CA LEU A 339 31.17 14.60 -11.79
C LEU A 339 32.21 13.67 -11.15
N GLU A 340 33.51 13.90 -11.38
CA GLU A 340 34.60 13.16 -10.75
C GLU A 340 34.64 13.39 -9.23
N ILE A 341 34.55 14.65 -8.79
CA ILE A 341 34.50 14.96 -7.35
C ILE A 341 33.27 14.30 -6.71
N ILE A 342 32.10 14.37 -7.36
CA ILE A 342 30.91 13.67 -6.85
C ILE A 342 31.15 12.17 -6.79
N GLY A 343 31.76 11.57 -7.82
CA GLY A 343 32.12 10.14 -7.82
C GLY A 343 33.03 9.74 -6.65
N GLU A 344 33.96 10.61 -6.27
CA GLU A 344 34.83 10.43 -5.10
C GLU A 344 34.03 10.45 -3.78
N LEU A 345 33.06 11.38 -3.64
CA LEU A 345 32.15 11.41 -2.49
C LEU A 345 31.39 10.07 -2.34
N TYR A 346 30.84 9.55 -3.43
CA TYR A 346 30.15 8.25 -3.41
C TYR A 346 31.08 7.07 -3.13
N SER A 347 32.34 7.15 -3.55
CA SER A 347 33.35 6.12 -3.27
C SER A 347 33.65 6.06 -1.77
N ILE A 348 33.81 7.20 -1.11
CA ILE A 348 33.97 7.27 0.35
C ILE A 348 32.74 6.68 1.06
N GLU A 349 31.53 7.02 0.60
CA GLU A 349 30.29 6.50 1.19
C GLU A 349 30.12 4.99 1.00
N ALA A 350 30.67 4.43 -0.07
CA ALA A 350 30.71 2.99 -0.27
C ALA A 350 31.64 2.29 0.74
N ASP A 351 32.82 2.87 1.01
CA ASP A 351 33.81 2.33 1.94
C ASP A 351 33.34 2.32 3.40
N ILE A 352 32.47 3.25 3.77
CA ILE A 352 31.97 3.38 5.16
C ILE A 352 30.58 2.78 5.38
N ARG A 353 29.97 2.19 4.35
CA ARG A 353 28.64 1.59 4.45
C ARG A 353 28.63 0.41 5.43
N GLY A 354 27.61 0.36 6.28
CA GLY A 354 27.44 -0.68 7.31
C GLY A 354 28.22 -0.41 8.60
N LYS A 355 29.05 0.63 8.63
CA LYS A 355 29.74 1.07 9.85
C LYS A 355 28.80 1.87 10.75
N ALA A 356 29.14 1.91 12.03
CA ALA A 356 28.40 2.67 13.03
C ALA A 356 28.40 4.20 12.72
N PRO A 357 27.37 4.96 13.14
CA PRO A 357 27.22 6.37 12.78
C PRO A 357 28.43 7.25 13.15
N ASP A 358 29.01 7.03 14.33
CA ASP A 358 30.18 7.74 14.83
C ASP A 358 31.43 7.50 13.98
N GLU A 359 31.66 6.26 13.54
CA GLU A 359 32.74 5.95 12.60
C GLU A 359 32.50 6.62 11.25
N ARG A 360 31.29 6.53 10.69
CA ARG A 360 30.93 7.21 9.44
C ARG A 360 31.20 8.71 9.53
N LEU A 361 30.79 9.33 10.64
CA LEU A 361 30.99 10.77 10.87
C LEU A 361 32.47 11.14 10.90
N ARG A 362 33.31 10.38 11.62
CA ARG A 362 34.77 10.60 11.66
C ARG A 362 35.38 10.57 10.26
N PHE A 363 35.08 9.52 9.48
CA PHE A 363 35.59 9.41 8.10
C PHE A 363 35.11 10.56 7.21
N ARG A 364 33.86 11.01 7.36
CA ARG A 364 33.32 12.16 6.61
C ARG A 364 34.03 13.46 6.96
N GLN A 365 34.35 13.68 8.25
CA GLN A 365 35.10 14.86 8.67
C GLN A 365 36.53 14.87 8.11
N GLU A 366 37.20 13.71 8.08
CA GLU A 366 38.57 13.58 7.57
C GLU A 366 38.67 13.66 6.04
N LYS A 367 37.75 13.00 5.32
CA LYS A 367 37.88 12.78 3.86
C LYS A 367 36.84 13.52 3.03
N THR A 368 35.58 13.52 3.48
CA THR A 368 34.46 14.07 2.70
C THR A 368 34.40 15.60 2.78
N ARG A 369 34.59 16.18 3.97
CA ARG A 369 34.55 17.65 4.17
C ARG A 369 35.55 18.40 3.29
N PRO A 370 36.85 18.02 3.19
CA PRO A 370 37.78 18.70 2.30
C PRO A 370 37.33 18.68 0.84
N LEU A 371 36.77 17.56 0.37
CA LEU A 371 36.23 17.44 -0.99
C LEU A 371 35.02 18.33 -1.21
N LEU A 372 34.10 18.41 -0.24
CA LEU A 372 32.94 19.31 -0.31
C LEU A 372 33.38 20.78 -0.34
N THR A 373 34.35 21.18 0.49
CA THR A 373 34.91 22.55 0.46
C THR A 373 35.54 22.86 -0.90
N LYS A 374 36.30 21.91 -1.47
CA LYS A 374 36.86 22.04 -2.82
C LYS A 374 35.75 22.17 -3.87
N PHE A 375 34.74 21.31 -3.82
CA PHE A 375 33.60 21.34 -4.73
C PHE A 375 32.87 22.69 -4.68
N GLU A 376 32.58 23.19 -3.47
CA GLU A 376 31.92 24.48 -3.28
C GLU A 376 32.71 25.63 -3.91
N ALA A 377 34.02 25.68 -3.64
CA ALA A 377 34.91 26.69 -4.20
C ALA A 377 34.92 26.62 -5.73
N THR A 378 35.00 25.41 -6.30
CA THR A 378 34.97 25.19 -7.75
C THR A 378 33.66 25.67 -8.38
N ILE A 379 32.50 25.30 -7.83
CA ILE A 379 31.21 25.71 -8.41
C ILE A 379 30.96 27.21 -8.26
N ARG A 380 31.38 27.85 -7.15
CA ARG A 380 31.25 29.29 -6.94
C ARG A 380 32.13 30.08 -7.92
N ALA A 381 33.40 29.68 -8.07
CA ALA A 381 34.31 30.29 -9.03
C ALA A 381 33.77 30.14 -10.46
N LYS A 382 33.24 28.95 -10.81
CA LYS A 382 32.66 28.73 -12.12
C LYS A 382 31.41 29.58 -12.35
N LEU A 383 30.51 29.64 -11.39
CA LEU A 383 29.27 30.42 -11.49
C LEU A 383 29.54 31.90 -11.82
N ALA A 384 30.58 32.50 -11.24
CA ALA A 384 30.98 33.88 -11.50
C ALA A 384 31.35 34.16 -12.97
N THR A 385 31.73 33.12 -13.73
CA THR A 385 32.09 33.22 -15.15
C THR A 385 30.93 32.91 -16.09
N LEU A 386 29.83 32.36 -15.59
CA LEU A 386 28.72 31.87 -16.40
C LEU A 386 27.64 32.94 -16.53
N SER A 387 27.02 33.01 -17.71
CA SER A 387 25.75 33.72 -17.87
C SER A 387 24.67 33.07 -17.01
N THR A 388 23.81 33.88 -16.39
CA THR A 388 22.65 33.43 -15.61
C THR A 388 21.68 32.53 -16.39
N LYS A 389 21.69 32.60 -17.73
CA LYS A 389 20.86 31.76 -18.61
C LYS A 389 21.49 30.40 -18.93
N SER A 390 22.75 30.18 -18.58
CA SER A 390 23.47 28.92 -18.85
C SER A 390 22.82 27.73 -18.13
N ALA A 391 22.74 26.59 -18.81
CA ALA A 391 22.25 25.35 -18.21
C ALA A 391 23.15 24.91 -17.04
N LEU A 392 24.48 25.09 -17.16
CA LEU A 392 25.43 24.81 -16.09
C LEU A 392 25.24 25.76 -14.90
N ALA A 393 24.92 27.03 -15.14
CA ALA A 393 24.63 27.98 -14.05
C ALA A 393 23.38 27.55 -13.26
N LYS A 394 22.33 27.06 -13.93
CA LYS A 394 21.14 26.49 -13.28
C LYS A 394 21.48 25.26 -12.44
N ALA A 395 22.30 24.34 -12.97
CA ALA A 395 22.74 23.15 -12.24
C ALA A 395 23.58 23.49 -10.99
N ILE A 396 24.50 24.45 -11.10
CA ILE A 396 25.29 24.95 -9.97
C ILE A 396 24.40 25.64 -8.93
N ASN A 397 23.48 26.50 -9.37
CA ASN A 397 22.57 27.21 -8.47
C ASN A 397 21.68 26.23 -7.68
N TYR A 398 21.26 25.11 -8.27
CA TYR A 398 20.59 24.05 -7.51
C TYR A 398 21.43 23.60 -6.31
N SER A 399 22.69 23.23 -6.56
CA SER A 399 23.59 22.75 -5.50
C SER A 399 23.86 23.83 -4.44
N LEU A 400 24.03 25.09 -4.85
CA LEU A 400 24.29 26.20 -3.92
C LEU A 400 23.07 26.59 -3.09
N ASN A 401 21.86 26.57 -3.68
CA ASN A 401 20.62 26.88 -2.96
C ASN A 401 20.31 25.85 -1.88
N HIS A 402 20.73 24.60 -2.07
CA HIS A 402 20.52 23.50 -1.13
C HIS A 402 21.81 23.08 -0.42
N TRP A 403 22.84 23.93 -0.41
CA TRP A 403 24.17 23.54 0.06
C TRP A 403 24.19 23.04 1.49
N ALA A 404 23.55 23.77 2.41
CA ALA A 404 23.46 23.38 3.82
C ALA A 404 22.85 21.98 4.00
N ALA A 405 21.75 21.70 3.30
CA ALA A 405 21.09 20.40 3.31
C ALA A 405 21.91 19.30 2.62
N LEU A 406 22.64 19.63 1.54
CA LEU A 406 23.50 18.70 0.82
C LEU A 406 24.73 18.29 1.63
N VAL A 407 25.24 19.14 2.52
CA VAL A 407 26.38 18.81 3.38
C VAL A 407 25.97 18.27 4.75
N PHE A 408 24.68 18.31 5.09
CA PHE A 408 24.16 17.89 6.40
C PHE A 408 24.48 16.43 6.75
N TYR A 409 24.61 15.53 5.77
CA TYR A 409 25.03 14.15 6.03
C TYR A 409 26.43 14.05 6.66
N CYS A 410 27.25 15.09 6.55
CA CYS A 410 28.53 15.19 7.26
C CYS A 410 28.39 15.67 8.72
N GLU A 411 27.19 15.99 9.19
CA GLU A 411 26.88 16.33 10.59
C GLU A 411 26.26 15.14 11.36
N ASP A 412 25.60 14.22 10.65
CA ASP A 412 24.94 13.04 11.24
C ASP A 412 25.30 11.75 10.48
N GLY A 413 25.97 10.83 11.18
CA GLY A 413 26.42 9.55 10.64
C GLY A 413 25.30 8.58 10.23
N ARG A 414 24.06 8.82 10.62
CA ARG A 414 22.87 8.03 10.22
C ARG A 414 22.35 8.43 8.85
N VAL A 415 22.63 9.67 8.44
CA VAL A 415 22.13 10.26 7.20
C VAL A 415 22.92 9.74 6.01
N GLU A 416 22.22 9.47 4.91
CA GLU A 416 22.81 8.98 3.68
C GLU A 416 23.17 10.15 2.76
N ILE A 417 24.13 9.98 1.87
CA ILE A 417 24.41 10.95 0.79
C ILE A 417 23.24 11.07 -0.21
N SER A 418 22.36 10.07 -0.26
CA SER A 418 21.33 9.88 -1.28
C SER A 418 20.00 9.39 -0.68
N ASN A 419 18.89 9.83 -1.28
CA ASN A 419 17.53 9.40 -0.95
C ASN A 419 17.08 8.11 -1.68
N VAL A 420 18.03 7.33 -2.22
CA VAL A 420 17.75 6.13 -3.03
C VAL A 420 16.89 5.08 -2.33
N LEU A 421 16.84 5.07 -0.99
CA LEU A 421 16.01 4.14 -0.23
C LEU A 421 14.52 4.40 -0.45
N ALA A 422 14.09 5.68 -0.44
CA ALA A 422 12.72 6.06 -0.80
C ALA A 422 12.44 5.79 -2.29
N GLU A 423 13.36 6.16 -3.19
CA GLU A 423 13.20 5.91 -4.63
C GLU A 423 13.06 4.40 -4.93
N ASN A 424 13.83 3.55 -4.27
CA ASN A 424 13.77 2.10 -4.40
C ASN A 424 12.42 1.55 -3.89
N ALA A 425 11.94 2.04 -2.75
CA ALA A 425 10.64 1.64 -2.22
C ALA A 425 9.51 1.99 -3.20
N LEU A 426 9.56 3.16 -3.86
CA LEU A 426 8.58 3.57 -4.87
C LEU A 426 8.59 2.74 -6.17
N ARG A 427 9.61 1.89 -6.40
CA ARG A 427 9.67 1.05 -7.60
C ARG A 427 8.53 0.05 -7.68
N CYS A 428 8.00 -0.43 -6.55
CA CYS A 428 6.82 -1.30 -6.54
C CYS A 428 5.61 -0.59 -7.18
N VAL A 429 5.38 0.69 -6.83
CA VAL A 429 4.31 1.50 -7.43
C VAL A 429 4.54 1.69 -8.93
N ALA A 430 5.80 1.89 -9.35
CA ALA A 430 6.15 2.03 -10.76
C ALA A 430 5.90 0.75 -11.58
N LEU A 431 6.14 -0.43 -10.99
CA LEU A 431 5.78 -1.72 -11.58
C LEU A 431 4.26 -1.88 -11.66
N GLY A 432 3.54 -1.54 -10.60
CA GLY A 432 2.08 -1.52 -10.54
C GLY A 432 1.44 -0.72 -11.69
N ARG A 433 1.92 0.50 -11.95
CA ARG A 433 1.43 1.36 -13.05
C ARG A 433 1.58 0.74 -14.46
N LYS A 434 2.38 -0.31 -14.64
CA LYS A 434 2.46 -1.05 -15.90
C LYS A 434 1.36 -2.10 -16.03
N ASN A 435 0.75 -2.52 -14.92
CA ASN A 435 -0.21 -3.60 -14.84
C ASN A 435 -1.66 -3.14 -14.59
N TYR A 436 -1.85 -1.96 -14.01
CA TYR A 436 -3.15 -1.27 -13.91
C TYR A 436 -3.05 0.16 -14.43
N LEU A 437 -4.14 0.65 -15.02
CA LEU A 437 -4.17 1.96 -15.68
C LEU A 437 -4.47 3.11 -14.71
N PHE A 438 -5.34 2.88 -13.72
CA PHE A 438 -5.87 3.93 -12.85
C PHE A 438 -6.18 3.37 -11.45
N VAL A 439 -6.23 4.26 -10.46
CA VAL A 439 -6.88 4.03 -9.18
C VAL A 439 -8.36 4.44 -9.29
N GLY A 440 -9.27 3.63 -8.74
CA GLY A 440 -10.72 3.79 -8.91
C GLY A 440 -11.32 5.07 -8.30
N SER A 441 -10.78 5.53 -7.17
CA SER A 441 -11.10 6.83 -6.55
C SER A 441 -10.01 7.23 -5.54
N ASP A 442 -10.15 8.38 -4.90
CA ASP A 442 -9.30 8.77 -3.75
C ASP A 442 -9.39 7.73 -2.61
N SER A 443 -10.57 7.18 -2.36
CA SER A 443 -10.74 6.12 -1.35
C SER A 443 -10.02 4.82 -1.76
N GLY A 444 -9.96 4.54 -3.05
CA GLY A 444 -9.15 3.46 -3.62
C GLY A 444 -7.65 3.71 -3.42
N GLY A 445 -7.22 4.96 -3.52
CA GLY A 445 -5.84 5.37 -3.23
C GLY A 445 -5.50 5.21 -1.75
N GLU A 446 -6.42 5.60 -0.87
CA GLU A 446 -6.30 5.40 0.58
C GLU A 446 -6.30 3.94 1.02
N ARG A 447 -6.96 3.05 0.27
CA ARG A 447 -6.84 1.60 0.48
C ARG A 447 -5.51 1.08 -0.05
N GLY A 448 -5.15 1.45 -1.29
CA GLY A 448 -3.88 1.04 -1.91
C GLY A 448 -2.65 1.37 -1.07
N ARG A 449 -2.62 2.51 -0.36
CA ARG A 449 -1.50 2.85 0.55
C ARG A 449 -1.36 1.93 1.78
N ARG A 450 -2.40 1.16 2.12
CA ARG A 450 -2.39 0.23 3.27
C ARG A 450 -1.87 -1.15 2.91
N ASP A 451 -1.89 -1.47 1.61
CA ASP A 451 -1.70 -2.82 1.09
C ASP A 451 -0.43 -2.95 0.22
N VAL A 452 0.25 -1.83 -0.06
CA VAL A 452 1.63 -1.75 -0.58
C VAL A 452 2.58 -1.59 0.59
#